data_AF-A0A379SWK5-F1
#
_entry.id   AF-A0A379SWK5-F1
#
_cell.length_a   1.000
_cell.length_b   1.000
_cell.length_c   1.000
_cell.angle_alpha   90.00
_cell.angle_beta   90.00
_cell.angle_gamma   90.00
#
_symmetry.space_group_name_H-M   'P 1'
#
loop_
_entity.id
_entity.type
_entity.pdbx_description
1 polymer ?
#
loop_
_entity_poly.entity_id
_entity_poly.type
_entity_poly.pdbx_seq_one_letter_code
_entity_poly.pdbx_strand_id
1 'polypeptide(L)'
;MAAVSDGTLFALGLNYADHASELAFTPPKEPLVFIKAPNTFTGHNQTSVRPDNVEYMHYEAELVVVIGKTARKVSEAEAMEYVAGYTVCNDYAIRDYLENYYRPNLRVKSRDGLTPIGPWIVDKEAISDPHNLTLRTFVNGELRQEGTTADLIFSIPFLIAYLSEFMTLQPGRHDRHRHAERLGRCDAGG
;
A
#
# COMPACT_ATOMS: atom_id res chain seq x y z
N MET A 1 15.89 7.54 12.82
CA MET A 1 16.47 6.50 11.93
C MET A 1 15.37 5.57 11.47
N ALA A 2 14.87 5.76 10.23
CA ALA A 2 14.07 4.75 9.56
C ALA A 2 14.97 3.51 9.44
N ALA A 3 14.66 2.44 10.18
CA ALA A 3 15.30 1.18 9.89
C ALA A 3 14.75 0.76 8.53
N VAL A 4 15.69 0.43 7.66
CA VAL A 4 15.49 -0.46 6.53
C VAL A 4 14.50 -1.54 6.96
N SER A 5 13.30 -1.54 6.40
CA SER A 5 12.41 -2.68 6.58
C SER A 5 13.08 -3.84 5.85
N ASP A 6 13.36 -4.93 6.56
CA ASP A 6 13.91 -6.17 5.98
C ASP A 6 12.87 -6.90 5.09
N GLY A 7 12.01 -6.16 4.40
CA GLY A 7 10.86 -6.69 3.69
C GLY A 7 10.50 -5.93 2.41
N THR A 8 9.84 -6.64 1.49
CA THR A 8 9.33 -6.14 0.22
C THR A 8 7.91 -5.60 0.36
N LEU A 9 7.66 -4.37 -0.09
CA LEU A 9 6.31 -3.81 -0.20
C LEU A 9 5.81 -3.96 -1.64
N PHE A 10 4.73 -4.73 -1.79
CA PHE A 10 3.96 -4.85 -3.03
C PHE A 10 2.79 -3.88 -2.95
N ALA A 11 2.83 -2.85 -3.79
CA ALA A 11 1.76 -1.88 -3.94
C ALA A 11 0.89 -2.24 -5.15
N LEU A 12 -0.38 -1.85 -5.09
CA LEU A 12 -1.40 -2.19 -6.08
C LEU A 12 -1.85 -0.90 -6.76
N GLY A 13 -1.68 -0.81 -8.08
CA GLY A 13 -2.31 0.24 -8.87
C GLY A 13 -3.77 -0.09 -9.16
N LEU A 14 -4.63 0.93 -9.17
CA LEU A 14 -6.01 0.85 -9.69
C LEU A 14 -6.91 -0.20 -9.00
N ASN A 15 -6.70 -0.51 -7.72
CA ASN A 15 -7.46 -1.54 -7.00
C ASN A 15 -8.73 -1.04 -6.26
N TYR A 16 -9.23 0.16 -6.58
CA TYR A 16 -10.43 0.76 -5.96
C TYR A 16 -11.40 1.20 -7.06
N ALA A 17 -12.66 0.82 -6.91
CA ALA A 17 -13.69 1.03 -7.93
C ALA A 17 -13.99 2.53 -8.18
N ASP A 18 -14.04 3.35 -7.13
CA ASP A 18 -14.40 4.77 -7.25
C ASP A 18 -13.44 5.57 -8.15
N HIS A 19 -12.15 5.22 -8.16
CA HIS A 19 -11.17 5.89 -9.03
C HIS A 19 -11.17 5.35 -10.47
N ALA A 20 -11.69 4.15 -10.72
CA ALA A 20 -11.90 3.65 -12.07
C ALA A 20 -13.02 4.39 -12.81
N SER A 21 -13.82 5.21 -12.11
CA SER A 21 -14.86 6.06 -12.70
C SER A 21 -14.37 7.46 -13.10
N GLU A 22 -13.33 8.00 -12.42
CA GLU A 22 -12.76 9.34 -12.70
C GLU A 22 -11.81 9.36 -13.91
N LEU A 23 -11.20 8.21 -14.22
CA LEU A 23 -10.48 7.95 -15.45
C LEU A 23 -11.36 7.00 -16.26
N ALA A 24 -11.54 7.19 -17.57
CA ALA A 24 -12.30 6.26 -18.42
C ALA A 24 -11.60 4.90 -18.57
N PHE A 25 -11.39 4.19 -17.45
CA PHE A 25 -10.55 3.03 -17.31
C PHE A 25 -11.42 1.81 -17.05
N THR A 26 -11.26 0.80 -17.89
CA THR A 26 -11.82 -0.52 -17.61
C THR A 26 -11.10 -1.10 -16.39
N PRO A 27 -11.82 -1.66 -15.39
CA PRO A 27 -11.18 -2.34 -14.27
C PRO A 27 -10.15 -3.36 -14.75
N PRO A 28 -8.96 -3.41 -14.13
CA PRO A 28 -7.93 -4.35 -14.56
C PRO A 28 -8.42 -5.79 -14.38
N LYS A 29 -8.08 -6.67 -15.33
CA LYS A 29 -8.40 -8.10 -15.26
C LYS A 29 -7.46 -8.88 -14.34
N GLU A 30 -6.27 -8.32 -14.09
CA GLU A 30 -5.24 -8.89 -13.21
C GLU A 30 -4.67 -7.78 -12.31
N PRO A 31 -4.20 -8.10 -11.09
CA PRO A 31 -3.60 -7.12 -10.20
C PRO A 31 -2.42 -6.36 -10.83
N LEU A 32 -2.51 -5.03 -10.89
CA LEU A 32 -1.39 -4.19 -11.32
C LEU A 32 -0.43 -3.98 -10.14
N VAL A 33 0.51 -4.91 -9.98
CA VAL A 33 1.44 -4.92 -8.83
C VAL A 33 2.74 -4.18 -9.18
N PHE A 34 3.25 -3.40 -8.23
CA PHE A 34 4.62 -2.85 -8.29
C PHE A 34 5.32 -2.89 -6.94
N ILE A 35 6.65 -2.83 -6.98
CA ILE A 35 7.47 -2.86 -5.76
C ILE A 35 7.85 -1.44 -5.32
N LYS A 36 7.84 -1.22 -4.01
CA LYS A 36 8.38 -0.04 -3.36
C LYS A 36 9.76 -0.35 -2.80
N ALA A 37 10.74 0.42 -3.26
CA ALA A 37 12.13 0.19 -2.91
C ALA A 37 12.41 0.63 -1.46
N PRO A 38 13.37 0.00 -0.75
CA PRO A 38 13.62 0.28 0.67
C PRO A 38 13.89 1.75 1.03
N ASN A 39 14.47 2.53 0.11
CA ASN A 39 14.75 3.95 0.30
C ASN A 39 13.47 4.81 0.43
N THR A 40 12.34 4.33 -0.08
CA THR A 40 11.07 5.06 -0.05
C THR A 40 10.46 5.13 1.35
N PHE A 41 10.81 4.20 2.24
CA PHE A 41 10.14 4.07 3.52
C PHE A 41 10.54 5.17 4.50
N THR A 42 9.54 5.72 5.18
CA THR A 42 9.75 6.60 6.33
C THR A 42 8.74 6.30 7.43
N GLY A 43 9.12 6.55 8.68
CA GLY A 43 8.28 6.21 9.83
C GLY A 43 7.20 7.25 10.12
N HIS A 44 6.30 6.92 11.03
CA HIS A 44 5.36 7.88 11.58
C HIS A 44 6.06 9.09 12.24
N ASN A 45 5.48 10.28 12.07
CA ASN A 45 6.03 11.58 12.49
C ASN A 45 7.45 11.86 11.95
N GLN A 46 7.83 11.24 10.83
CA GLN A 46 9.02 11.61 10.07
C GLN A 46 8.62 12.50 8.88
N THR A 47 9.61 13.21 8.34
CA THR A 47 9.39 14.14 7.23
C THR A 47 9.49 13.42 5.88
N SER A 48 8.46 13.58 5.05
CA SER A 48 8.56 13.37 3.60
C SER A 48 8.84 14.70 2.92
N VAL A 49 9.80 14.72 2.00
CA VAL A 49 10.22 15.93 1.31
C VAL A 49 9.61 15.95 -0.08
N ARG A 50 8.81 16.98 -0.36
CA ARG A 50 8.41 17.31 -1.73
C ARG A 50 9.60 17.96 -2.44
N PRO A 51 10.06 17.43 -3.60
CA PRO A 51 11.12 18.08 -4.36
C PRO A 51 10.73 19.51 -4.77
N ASP A 52 11.71 20.42 -4.85
CA ASP A 52 11.45 21.84 -5.18
C ASP A 52 10.91 22.03 -6.60
N ASN A 53 11.22 21.11 -7.51
CA ASN A 53 10.94 21.19 -8.94
C ASN A 53 9.76 20.31 -9.38
N VAL A 54 8.81 20.07 -8.49
CA VAL A 54 7.57 19.34 -8.81
C VAL A 54 6.37 20.15 -8.35
N GLU A 55 5.30 20.13 -9.11
CA GLU A 55 4.03 20.79 -8.81
C GLU A 55 3.07 19.82 -8.10
N TYR A 56 3.03 18.56 -8.54
CA TYR A 56 2.05 17.56 -8.15
C TYR A 56 2.69 16.40 -7.38
N MET A 57 2.65 16.47 -6.05
CA MET A 57 2.95 15.35 -5.16
C MET A 57 1.66 14.92 -4.46
N HIS A 58 1.01 13.88 -4.99
CA HIS A 58 -0.27 13.38 -4.52
C HIS A 58 -0.06 12.38 -3.39
N TYR A 59 -0.82 12.55 -2.31
CA TYR A 59 -0.96 11.55 -1.26
C TYR A 59 -1.91 10.43 -1.73
N GLU A 60 -1.67 9.20 -1.28
CA GLU A 60 -2.53 8.04 -1.56
C GLU A 60 -2.57 7.19 -0.28
N ALA A 61 -3.64 7.27 0.50
CA ALA A 61 -3.72 6.68 1.85
C ALA A 61 -4.15 5.21 1.85
N GLU A 62 -3.17 4.30 1.85
CA GLU A 62 -3.41 2.87 1.61
C GLU A 62 -3.61 2.06 2.90
N LEU A 63 -4.53 1.08 2.86
CA LEU A 63 -4.52 -0.02 3.83
C LEU A 63 -3.34 -0.91 3.53
N VAL A 64 -2.63 -1.28 4.57
CA VAL A 64 -1.53 -2.21 4.47
C VAL A 64 -1.81 -3.48 5.26
N VAL A 65 -1.88 -4.62 4.56
CA VAL A 65 -1.88 -5.96 5.16
C VAL A 65 -0.44 -6.39 5.48
N VAL A 66 -0.19 -6.99 6.62
CA VAL A 66 1.13 -7.50 7.02
C VAL A 66 1.16 -9.02 6.98
N ILE A 67 2.07 -9.60 6.21
CA ILE A 67 2.30 -11.05 6.20
C ILE A 67 3.04 -11.47 7.48
N GLY A 68 2.54 -12.48 8.18
CA GLY A 68 3.03 -12.97 9.47
C GLY A 68 3.81 -14.29 9.40
N LYS A 69 3.58 -15.10 8.37
CA LYS A 69 4.28 -16.37 8.14
C LYS A 69 4.59 -16.51 6.64
N THR A 70 5.67 -17.21 6.29
CA THR A 70 6.08 -17.39 4.88
C THR A 70 4.95 -18.02 4.07
N ALA A 71 4.53 -17.37 2.98
CA ALA A 71 3.45 -17.81 2.11
C ALA A 71 3.99 -18.22 0.72
N ARG A 72 3.67 -19.43 0.27
CA ARG A 72 3.95 -19.90 -1.09
C ARG A 72 2.86 -20.89 -1.53
N LYS A 73 2.27 -20.66 -2.69
CA LYS A 73 1.15 -21.44 -3.24
C LYS A 73 -0.01 -21.60 -2.24
N VAL A 74 -0.37 -20.50 -1.59
CA VAL A 74 -1.45 -20.45 -0.60
C VAL A 74 -2.79 -20.31 -1.32
N SER A 75 -3.80 -21.07 -0.89
CA SER A 75 -5.15 -20.93 -1.43
C SER A 75 -5.84 -19.67 -0.91
N GLU A 76 -6.81 -19.13 -1.64
CA GLU A 76 -7.58 -17.97 -1.19
C GLU A 76 -8.28 -18.23 0.16
N ALA A 77 -8.78 -19.45 0.38
CA ALA A 77 -9.46 -19.83 1.63
C ALA A 77 -8.53 -19.79 2.86
N GLU A 78 -7.25 -20.09 2.68
CA GLU A 78 -6.24 -20.13 3.76
C GLU A 78 -5.50 -18.79 3.91
N ALA A 79 -5.65 -17.88 2.95
CA ALA A 79 -4.83 -16.66 2.83
C ALA A 79 -4.82 -15.81 4.11
N MET A 80 -5.96 -15.65 4.77
CA MET A 80 -6.09 -14.83 5.98
C MET A 80 -5.34 -15.41 7.18
N GLU A 81 -4.98 -16.70 7.17
CA GLU A 81 -4.12 -17.30 8.19
C GLU A 81 -2.67 -16.83 8.11
N TYR A 82 -2.27 -16.26 6.98
CA TYR A 82 -0.92 -15.74 6.75
C TYR A 82 -0.79 -14.26 7.12
N VAL A 83 -1.88 -13.60 7.48
CA VAL A 83 -1.89 -12.19 7.90
C VAL A 83 -1.61 -12.10 9.41
N ALA A 84 -0.60 -11.30 9.77
CA ALA A 84 -0.31 -10.92 11.16
C ALA A 84 -1.12 -9.71 11.62
N GLY A 85 -1.43 -8.78 10.71
CA GLY A 85 -2.14 -7.56 11.08
C GLY A 85 -2.17 -6.53 9.98
N TYR A 86 -2.49 -5.30 10.38
CA TYR A 86 -2.75 -4.20 9.47
C TYR A 86 -2.08 -2.91 9.95
N THR A 87 -1.81 -2.00 9.03
CA THR A 87 -1.44 -0.61 9.34
C THR A 87 -1.80 0.25 8.14
N VAL A 88 -1.37 1.51 8.12
CA VAL A 88 -1.57 2.40 6.97
C VAL A 88 -0.24 2.87 6.41
N CYS A 89 -0.26 3.29 5.16
CA CYS A 89 0.81 4.06 4.56
C CYS A 89 0.26 5.19 3.70
N ASN A 90 1.15 6.07 3.28
CA ASN A 90 0.88 7.03 2.21
C ASN A 90 1.80 6.70 1.03
N ASP A 91 1.28 6.27 -0.11
CA ASP A 91 2.06 5.96 -1.31
C ASP A 91 2.18 7.18 -2.23
N TYR A 92 2.99 8.15 -1.82
CA TYR A 92 3.11 9.41 -2.55
C TYR A 92 3.48 9.19 -4.03
N ALA A 93 2.76 9.87 -4.90
CA ALA A 93 2.99 9.87 -6.34
C ALA A 93 3.38 11.28 -6.82
N ILE A 94 4.56 11.40 -7.43
CA ILE A 94 4.95 12.67 -8.08
C ILE A 94 4.47 12.67 -9.52
N ARG A 95 3.34 13.30 -9.80
CA ARG A 95 2.60 13.19 -11.06
C ARG A 95 3.12 14.09 -12.18
N ASP A 96 4.05 15.01 -11.89
CA ASP A 96 4.81 15.75 -12.91
C ASP A 96 5.53 14.83 -13.91
N TYR A 97 5.85 13.62 -13.48
CA TYR A 97 6.53 12.63 -14.28
C TYR A 97 5.53 11.61 -14.82
N LEU A 98 5.26 11.67 -16.12
CA LEU A 98 4.35 10.72 -16.80
C LEU A 98 5.11 9.69 -17.65
N GLU A 99 6.41 9.53 -17.42
CA GLU A 99 7.24 8.73 -18.31
C GLU A 99 7.05 7.21 -18.10
N ASN A 100 6.75 6.50 -19.17
CA ASN A 100 6.53 5.03 -19.17
C ASN A 100 7.81 4.21 -19.45
N TYR A 101 9.00 4.78 -19.28
CA TYR A 101 10.25 4.06 -19.51
C TYR A 101 10.61 3.12 -18.34
N TYR A 102 10.26 3.49 -17.12
CA TYR A 102 10.53 2.69 -15.93
C TYR A 102 9.38 1.72 -15.65
N ARG A 103 9.71 0.47 -15.30
CA ARG A 103 8.74 -0.56 -14.91
C ARG A 103 9.16 -1.16 -13.56
N PRO A 104 8.56 -0.73 -12.43
CA PRO A 104 7.50 0.30 -12.29
C PRO A 104 8.04 1.73 -12.42
N ASN A 105 7.15 2.74 -12.40
CA ASN A 105 7.52 4.16 -12.57
C ASN A 105 8.36 4.69 -11.39
N LEU A 106 9.68 4.48 -11.43
CA LEU A 106 10.60 4.78 -10.34
C LEU A 106 10.67 6.26 -9.97
N ARG A 107 10.53 7.18 -10.93
CA ARG A 107 10.57 8.64 -10.66
C ARG A 107 9.31 9.14 -9.95
N VAL A 108 8.17 8.50 -10.23
CA VAL A 108 6.89 8.82 -9.60
C VAL A 108 6.82 8.21 -8.21
N LYS A 109 7.16 6.93 -8.10
CA LYS A 109 6.84 6.11 -6.92
C LYS A 109 8.04 5.77 -6.04
N SER A 110 9.30 5.85 -6.49
CA SER A 110 10.43 5.22 -5.77
C SER A 110 11.53 6.18 -5.27
N ARG A 111 11.18 7.43 -4.95
CA ARG A 111 12.11 8.38 -4.32
C ARG A 111 12.12 8.27 -2.81
N ASP A 112 13.16 8.83 -2.20
CA ASP A 112 13.38 8.75 -0.76
C ASP A 112 12.21 9.33 0.05
N GLY A 113 11.76 8.59 1.04
CA GLY A 113 10.71 9.04 1.97
C GLY A 113 9.30 9.21 1.37
N LEU A 114 9.03 8.69 0.17
CA LEU A 114 7.70 8.75 -0.46
C LEU A 114 6.69 7.70 0.04
N THR A 115 7.09 6.87 1.01
CA THR A 115 6.19 5.88 1.62
C THR A 115 6.22 5.96 3.15
N PRO A 116 5.65 7.01 3.75
CA PRO A 116 5.35 7.04 5.19
C PRO A 116 4.47 5.87 5.59
N ILE A 117 4.79 5.23 6.69
CA ILE A 117 4.18 3.96 7.05
C ILE A 117 4.12 3.79 8.57
N GLY A 118 3.01 3.26 9.08
CA GLY A 118 2.77 3.12 10.53
C GLY A 118 1.45 3.75 10.97
N PRO A 119 1.31 4.18 12.25
CA PRO A 119 2.35 4.27 13.28
C PRO A 119 2.81 2.94 13.88
N TRP A 120 1.93 1.95 13.91
CA TRP A 120 2.22 0.60 14.38
C TRP A 120 1.35 -0.40 13.62
N ILE A 121 1.64 -1.68 13.79
CA ILE A 121 0.82 -2.77 13.26
C ILE A 121 -0.26 -3.07 14.29
N VAL A 122 -1.50 -3.07 13.86
CA VAL A 122 -2.67 -3.54 14.60
C VAL A 122 -2.83 -5.02 14.32
N ASP A 123 -2.89 -5.84 15.36
CA ASP A 123 -3.05 -7.30 15.22
C ASP A 123 -4.32 -7.62 14.44
N LYS A 124 -4.27 -8.68 13.62
CA LYS A 124 -5.38 -9.06 12.74
C LYS A 124 -6.69 -9.24 13.53
N GLU A 125 -6.61 -9.85 14.70
CA GLU A 125 -7.75 -10.18 15.55
C GLU A 125 -8.46 -8.92 16.12
N ALA A 126 -7.80 -7.76 16.12
CA ALA A 126 -8.40 -6.50 16.54
C ALA A 126 -9.25 -5.84 15.44
N ILE A 127 -9.18 -6.31 14.20
CA ILE A 127 -9.97 -5.83 13.06
C ILE A 127 -10.92 -6.95 12.63
N SER A 128 -12.22 -6.77 12.90
CA SER A 128 -13.24 -7.77 12.59
C SER A 128 -13.45 -7.96 11.08
N ASP A 129 -13.36 -6.87 10.31
CA ASP A 129 -13.55 -6.89 8.86
C ASP A 129 -12.59 -5.88 8.19
N PRO A 130 -11.48 -6.36 7.58
CA PRO A 130 -10.53 -5.49 6.89
C PRO A 130 -11.04 -4.99 5.53
N HIS A 131 -12.16 -5.53 5.03
CA HIS A 131 -12.84 -5.10 3.80
C HIS A 131 -13.97 -4.12 4.08
N ASN A 132 -14.05 -3.54 5.28
CA ASN A 132 -15.01 -2.50 5.61
C ASN A 132 -14.41 -1.44 6.54
N LEU A 133 -13.26 -0.89 6.15
CA LEU A 133 -12.53 0.14 6.86
C LEU A 133 -12.58 1.47 6.10
N THR A 134 -12.87 2.57 6.81
CA THR A 134 -12.76 3.92 6.25
C THR A 134 -11.32 4.42 6.34
N LEU A 135 -10.74 4.82 5.22
CA LEU A 135 -9.43 5.49 5.16
C LEU A 135 -9.59 6.96 4.83
N ARG A 136 -8.80 7.79 5.51
CA ARG A 136 -8.89 9.26 5.43
C ARG A 136 -7.50 9.89 5.35
N THR A 137 -7.38 10.89 4.48
CA THR A 137 -6.21 11.78 4.43
C THR A 137 -6.60 13.17 4.86
N PHE A 138 -5.85 13.72 5.82
CA PHE A 138 -5.97 15.10 6.25
C PHE A 138 -4.71 15.86 5.89
N VAL A 139 -4.86 17.07 5.34
CA VAL A 139 -3.75 17.99 5.07
C VAL A 139 -4.04 19.29 5.80
N ASN A 140 -3.14 19.68 6.71
CA ASN A 140 -3.32 20.85 7.57
C ASN A 140 -4.66 20.87 8.34
N GLY A 141 -5.16 19.68 8.71
CA GLY A 141 -6.42 19.51 9.42
C GLY A 141 -7.67 19.45 8.53
N GLU A 142 -7.55 19.72 7.23
CA GLU A 142 -8.65 19.62 6.27
C GLU A 142 -8.72 18.21 5.69
N LEU A 143 -9.93 17.63 5.65
CA LEU A 143 -10.17 16.37 4.97
C LEU A 143 -9.95 16.55 3.46
N ARG A 144 -9.01 15.78 2.91
CA ARG A 144 -8.71 15.78 1.48
C ARG A 144 -9.21 14.53 0.77
N GLN A 145 -9.16 13.39 1.45
CA GLN A 145 -9.52 12.09 0.90
C GLN A 145 -10.34 11.31 1.94
N GLU A 146 -11.45 10.70 1.54
CA GLU A 146 -12.20 9.69 2.33
C GLU A 146 -12.75 8.57 1.45
N GLY A 147 -12.44 7.31 1.78
CA GLY A 147 -12.88 6.13 1.02
C GLY A 147 -12.94 4.88 1.90
N THR A 148 -13.37 3.76 1.33
CA THR A 148 -13.57 2.53 2.09
C THR A 148 -12.96 1.30 1.43
N THR A 149 -12.36 0.42 2.23
CA THR A 149 -11.79 -0.85 1.75
C THR A 149 -12.84 -1.84 1.23
N ALA A 150 -14.13 -1.51 1.36
CA ALA A 150 -15.22 -2.24 0.72
C ALA A 150 -15.18 -2.14 -0.82
N ASP A 151 -14.53 -1.09 -1.35
CA ASP A 151 -14.43 -0.85 -2.80
C ASP A 151 -13.21 -1.51 -3.44
N LEU A 152 -12.51 -2.39 -2.71
CA LEU A 152 -11.41 -3.21 -3.23
C LEU A 152 -11.90 -4.07 -4.40
N ILE A 153 -11.28 -3.89 -5.58
CA ILE A 153 -11.58 -4.72 -6.76
C ILE A 153 -11.08 -6.15 -6.56
N PHE A 154 -9.83 -6.28 -6.10
CA PHE A 154 -9.22 -7.55 -5.71
C PHE A 154 -9.13 -7.63 -4.19
N SER A 155 -9.73 -8.69 -3.62
CA SER A 155 -9.78 -8.93 -2.19
C SER A 155 -8.38 -9.24 -1.61
N ILE A 156 -8.16 -8.95 -0.32
CA ILE A 156 -6.94 -9.35 0.39
C ILE A 156 -6.62 -10.86 0.23
N PRO A 157 -7.57 -11.79 0.45
CA PRO A 157 -7.34 -13.21 0.23
C PRO A 157 -6.86 -13.54 -1.20
N PHE A 158 -7.53 -12.98 -2.20
CA PHE A 158 -7.20 -13.20 -3.61
C PHE A 158 -5.78 -12.71 -3.92
N LEU A 159 -5.41 -11.51 -3.45
CA LEU A 159 -4.10 -10.92 -3.69
C LEU A 159 -2.96 -11.74 -3.06
N ILE A 160 -3.16 -12.27 -1.85
CA ILE A 160 -2.21 -13.17 -1.19
C ILE A 160 -2.05 -14.45 -2.01
N ALA A 161 -3.16 -15.08 -2.41
CA ALA A 161 -3.14 -16.29 -3.22
C ALA A 161 -2.41 -16.06 -4.55
N TYR A 162 -2.80 -15.01 -5.27
CA TYR A 162 -2.23 -14.59 -6.56
C TYR A 162 -0.71 -14.38 -6.48
N LEU A 163 -0.22 -13.54 -5.57
CA LEU A 163 1.22 -13.31 -5.44
C LEU A 163 1.95 -14.59 -5.00
N SER A 164 1.38 -15.32 -4.04
CA SER A 164 2.03 -16.52 -3.51
C SER A 164 2.11 -17.66 -4.54
N GLU A 165 1.31 -17.63 -5.61
CA GLU A 165 1.35 -18.64 -6.68
C GLU A 165 2.75 -18.70 -7.32
N PHE A 166 3.26 -17.55 -7.73
CA PHE A 166 4.50 -17.45 -8.49
C PHE A 166 5.71 -16.97 -7.65
N MET A 167 5.49 -16.34 -6.49
CA MET A 167 6.57 -15.92 -5.61
C MET A 167 6.33 -16.28 -4.15
N THR A 168 7.38 -16.16 -3.32
CA THR A 168 7.26 -16.39 -1.88
C THR A 168 7.08 -15.05 -1.19
N LEU A 169 6.04 -14.91 -0.36
CA LEU A 169 5.86 -13.76 0.52
C LEU A 169 6.51 -14.09 1.86
N GLN A 170 7.36 -13.19 2.37
CA GLN A 170 8.03 -13.40 3.64
C GLN A 170 7.24 -12.73 4.77
N PRO A 171 7.44 -13.17 6.03
CA PRO A 171 6.94 -12.42 7.17
C PRO A 171 7.53 -11.01 7.17
N GLY A 172 6.67 -10.01 7.30
CA GLY A 172 7.08 -8.67 7.69
C GLY A 172 7.63 -8.69 9.12
N ARG A 173 8.62 -7.84 9.42
CA ARG A 173 9.02 -7.67 10.82
C ARG A 173 7.83 -7.14 11.62
N HIS A 174 7.47 -7.91 12.64
CA HIS A 174 6.46 -7.60 13.65
C HIS A 174 7.16 -7.15 14.94
N ASP A 175 8.11 -6.22 14.79
CA ASP A 175 8.63 -5.46 15.92
C ASP A 175 7.62 -4.31 16.08
N ARG A 176 7.03 -4.15 17.28
CA ARG A 176 6.01 -3.11 17.56
C ARG A 176 6.50 -1.67 17.33
N HIS A 177 7.75 -1.51 16.90
CA HIS A 177 8.44 -0.29 16.56
C HIS A 177 9.04 -0.27 15.12
N ARG A 178 8.96 -1.32 14.28
CA ARG A 178 9.50 -1.33 12.88
C ARG A 178 8.75 -2.25 11.88
N HIS A 179 8.74 -1.85 10.60
CA HIS A 179 7.72 -2.13 9.56
C HIS A 179 7.76 -3.49 8.80
N ALA A 180 6.73 -3.73 7.96
CA ALA A 180 6.22 -5.03 7.48
C ALA A 180 6.29 -5.28 5.95
N GLU A 181 6.04 -6.53 5.48
CA GLU A 181 5.80 -6.96 4.08
C GLU A 181 4.29 -7.09 3.75
N ARG A 182 3.88 -6.65 2.55
CA ARG A 182 2.60 -5.91 2.43
C ARG A 182 1.79 -6.04 1.14
N LEU A 183 0.45 -6.00 1.28
CA LEU A 183 -0.59 -6.03 0.23
C LEU A 183 -1.71 -5.03 0.54
N GLY A 184 -2.16 -4.22 -0.42
CA GLY A 184 -3.38 -3.39 -0.32
C GLY A 184 -3.20 -1.92 -0.73
N ARG A 185 -4.24 -1.39 -1.42
CA ARG A 185 -4.49 0.04 -1.74
C ARG A 185 -5.69 0.52 -0.89
N CYS A 186 -6.05 1.79 -0.85
CA CYS A 186 -7.26 2.56 -0.64
C CYS A 186 -6.91 3.99 -1.03
N ASP A 187 -7.62 4.56 -1.97
CA ASP A 187 -7.37 5.93 -2.39
C ASP A 187 -8.74 6.58 -2.50
N ALA A 188 -8.86 7.73 -1.88
CA ALA A 188 -10.08 8.48 -1.91
C ALA A 188 -9.79 9.83 -2.53
N GLY A 189 -10.51 10.22 -3.57
CA GLY A 189 -10.15 11.41 -4.37
C GLY A 189 -9.90 12.67 -3.54
N GLY A 190 -8.87 13.43 -3.92
CA GLY A 190 -8.49 14.73 -3.37
C GLY A 190 -7.32 15.37 -4.09
#